data_AF-A0A528BH38-F1
#
_entry.id   AF-A0A528BH38-F1
#
_cell.length_a   1.000
_cell.length_b   1.000
_cell.length_c   1.000
_cell.angle_alpha   90.00
_cell.angle_beta   90.00
_cell.angle_gamma   90.00
#
_symmetry.space_group_name_H-M   'P 1'
#
loop_
_entity.id
_entity.type
_entity.pdbx_description
1 polymer ?
#
loop_
_entity_poly.entity_id
_entity_poly.type
_entity_poly.pdbx_seq_one_letter_code
_entity_poly.pdbx_strand_id
1 'polypeptide(L)' 'MIFDTHLHLIDQSALRYPWLSGVPALNRDFSYDEYAVQARRAGIDGALHMEVDV' A
#
# COMPACT_ATOMS: atom_id res chain seq x y z
N MET A 1 -4.81 18.60 -9.18
CA MET A 1 -4.34 17.88 -8.00
C MET A 1 -5.18 16.64 -7.84
N ILE A 2 -4.62 15.46 -8.10
CA ILE A 2 -5.29 14.18 -7.82
C ILE A 2 -4.84 13.73 -6.44
N PHE A 3 -5.80 13.34 -5.61
CA PHE A 3 -5.53 12.83 -4.27
C PHE A 3 -6.08 11.42 -4.17
N ASP A 4 -5.22 10.47 -3.83
CA ASP A 4 -5.59 9.07 -3.62
C ASP A 4 -6.21 8.93 -2.22
N THR A 5 -7.53 8.80 -2.16
CA THR A 5 -8.22 8.77 -0.88
C THR A 5 -8.12 7.41 -0.17
N HIS A 6 -7.50 6.39 -0.78
CA HIS A 6 -7.51 5.03 -0.24
C HIS A 6 -6.25 4.24 -0.64
N LEU A 7 -5.17 4.42 0.14
CA LEU A 7 -3.91 3.69 -0.03
C LEU A 7 -3.70 2.66 1.09
N HIS A 8 -3.39 1.42 0.72
CA HIS A 8 -2.87 0.43 1.66
C HIS A 8 -1.36 0.24 1.46
N LEU A 9 -0.64 0.11 2.57
CA LEU A 9 0.75 -0.32 2.61
C LEU A 9 0.84 -1.65 3.37
N ILE A 10 1.87 -2.43 3.08
CA ILE A 10 2.14 -3.69 3.78
C ILE A 10 3.59 -3.66 4.27
N ASP A 11 3.75 -3.74 5.59
CA ASP A 11 5.04 -3.89 6.26
C ASP A 11 4.97 -5.08 7.22
N GLN A 12 5.43 -6.24 6.75
CA GLN A 12 5.40 -7.48 7.53
C GLN A 12 6.43 -7.49 8.68
N SER A 13 7.34 -6.50 8.74
CA SER A 13 8.23 -6.32 9.88
C SER A 13 7.56 -5.59 11.04
N ALA A 14 6.54 -4.77 10.74
CA ALA A 14 5.77 -4.01 11.72
C ALA A 14 4.51 -4.74 12.20
N LEU A 15 3.78 -5.41 11.30
CA LEU A 15 2.52 -6.09 11.58
C LEU A 15 2.47 -7.47 10.94
N ARG A 16 1.72 -8.38 11.54
CA ARG A 16 1.45 -9.70 10.94
C ARG A 16 0.10 -9.65 10.24
N TYR A 17 0.07 -10.01 8.96
CA TYR A 17 -1.14 -10.03 8.14
C TYR A 17 -1.51 -11.48 7.74
N PRO A 18 -2.30 -12.23 8.53
CA PRO A 18 -2.58 -13.65 8.26
C PRO A 18 -3.23 -13.90 6.90
N TRP A 19 -4.05 -12.96 6.43
CA TRP A 19 -4.80 -13.03 5.19
C TRP A 19 -3.90 -13.06 3.93
N LEU A 20 -2.67 -12.53 3.99
CA LEU A 20 -1.74 -12.51 2.84
C LEU A 20 -1.42 -13.91 2.32
N SER A 21 -1.36 -14.90 3.21
CA SER A 21 -1.11 -16.30 2.82
C SER A 21 -2.17 -16.86 1.85
N GLY A 22 -3.39 -16.32 1.89
CA GLY A 22 -4.49 -16.68 0.99
C GLY A 22 -4.45 -15.95 -0.36
N VAL A 23 -3.58 -14.95 -0.53
CA VAL A 23 -3.49 -14.12 -1.74
C VAL A 23 -2.03 -13.99 -2.19
N PRO A 24 -1.46 -15.02 -2.87
CA PRO A 24 -0.02 -15.08 -3.18
C PRO A 24 0.54 -13.86 -3.93
N ALA A 25 -0.26 -13.23 -4.79
CA ALA A 25 0.16 -12.03 -5.53
C ALA A 25 0.40 -10.80 -4.63
N LEU A 26 -0.20 -10.78 -3.43
CA LEU A 26 -0.05 -9.71 -2.44
C LEU A 26 0.88 -10.09 -1.30
N ASN A 27 1.36 -11.35 -1.22
CA ASN A 27 2.14 -11.86 -0.10
C ASN A 27 3.61 -11.38 -0.12
N ARG A 28 3.80 -10.07 -0.03
CA ARG A 28 5.06 -9.33 0.01
C ARG A 28 4.83 -7.96 0.62
N ASP A 29 5.91 -7.27 0.96
CA ASP A 29 5.82 -5.88 1.38
C ASP A 29 5.46 -4.97 0.20
N PHE A 30 4.73 -3.90 0.52
CA PHE A 30 4.36 -2.81 -0.38
C PHE A 30 4.68 -1.50 0.32
N SER A 31 5.83 -0.91 -0.02
CA SER A 31 6.33 0.29 0.62
C SER A 31 5.74 1.56 0.00
N TYR A 32 5.73 2.64 0.79
CA TYR A 32 5.33 3.95 0.30
C TYR A 32 6.24 4.42 -0.84
N ASP A 33 7.54 4.15 -0.78
CA ASP A 33 8.51 4.61 -1.78
C ASP A 33 8.24 3.99 -3.17
N GLU A 34 7.91 2.70 -3.22
CA GLU A 34 7.51 2.02 -4.46
C GLU A 34 6.22 2.62 -5.02
N TYR A 35 5.20 2.81 -4.16
CA TYR A 35 3.94 3.46 -4.53
C TYR A 35 4.17 4.86 -5.08
N ALA A 36 4.96 5.69 -4.39
CA ALA A 36 5.11 7.10 -4.69
C ALA A 36 5.74 7.34 -6.08
N VAL A 37 6.58 6.41 -6.56
CA VAL A 37 7.12 6.47 -7.94
C VAL A 37 6.00 6.34 -8.97
N GLN A 38 5.06 5.42 -8.79
CA GLN A 38 3.95 5.20 -9.71
C GLN A 38 2.90 6.31 -9.57
N ALA A 39 2.58 6.70 -8.33
CA ALA A 39 1.62 7.76 -8.03
C ALA A 39 2.01 9.08 -8.70
N ARG A 40 3.28 9.49 -8.60
CA ARG A 40 3.80 10.69 -9.26
C ARG A 40 3.70 10.63 -10.78
N ARG A 41 3.96 9.47 -11.40
CA ARG A 41 3.80 9.28 -12.86
C ARG A 41 2.34 9.38 -13.29
N ALA A 42 1.41 9.04 -12.41
CA ALA A 42 -0.03 9.15 -12.62
C ALA A 42 -0.60 10.54 -12.26
N GLY A 43 0.21 11.48 -11.78
CA GLY A 43 -0.24 12.82 -11.37
C GLY A 43 -0.97 12.87 -10.02
N ILE A 44 -0.76 11.85 -9.17
CA ILE A 44 -1.26 11.82 -7.79
C ILE A 44 -0.26 12.57 -6.90
N ASP A 45 -0.76 13.58 -6.20
CA ASP A 45 0.03 14.52 -5.40
C ASP A 45 0.04 14.19 -3.90
N GLY A 46 -0.90 13.34 -3.46
CA GLY A 46 -1.00 12.92 -2.07
C GLY A 46 -1.93 11.72 -1.90
N ALA A 47 -1.83 11.07 -0.74
CA ALA A 47 -2.63 9.89 -0.43
C ALA A 47 -3.07 9.85 1.04
N LEU A 48 -4.20 9.21 1.30
CA LEU A 48 -4.65 8.85 2.65
C LEU A 48 -4.42 7.35 2.87
N HIS A 49 -3.62 7.03 3.89
CA HIS A 49 -3.34 5.66 4.27
C HIS A 49 -4.52 5.04 5.03
N MET A 50 -4.90 3.83 4.63
CA MET A 50 -5.90 2.99 5.27
C MET A 50 -5.24 1.73 5.81
N GLU A 51 -5.56 1.42 7.06
CA GLU A 51 -5.16 0.20 7.75
C GLU A 51 -5.80 -1.05 7.06
N VAL A 52 -5.15 -2.23 7.12
CA VAL A 52 -5.49 -3.41 6.30
C VAL A 52 -5.31 -4.76 7.02
N ASP A 53 -5.02 -4.75 8.31
CA ASP A 53 -5.06 -5.92 9.18
C ASP A 53 -6.52 -6.18 9.58
N VAL A 54 -7.09 -7.25 9.02
CA VAL A 54 -8.50 -7.67 9.22
C VAL A 54 -8.61 -8.73 10.29
#